data_AF-A0A7J9WBP0-F1
#
_entry.id   AF-A0A7J9WBP0-F1
#
_cell.length_a   1.000
_cell.length_b   1.000
_cell.length_c   1.000
_cell.angle_alpha   90.00
_cell.angle_beta   90.00
_cell.angle_gamma   90.00
#
_symmetry.space_group_name_H-M   'P 1'
#
loop_
_entity.id
_entity.type
_entity.pdbx_description
1 polymer ?
#
loop_
_entity_poly.entity_id
_entity_poly.type
_entity_poly.pdbx_seq_one_letter_code
_entity_poly.pdbx_strand_id
1 'polypeptide(L)'
;QLFPEHFAGVCQLPQTPDAPVDSTLGELRRCVEDLGFVGLNLNPDPSGGYWTSQPLTDEYWFPLYETMVELDVPAMVHVSASCNPNFHATGSHYINADTSAFMQLIQGDLFSKFPALRLVIPHGGGAVPYHWGRYRGIADRLGRPPLDDHVMGNVFFDTCVYHEPGVELLFRVVDVDNIIFGSEMYGAVPGVDPDTGFHYDDTKRYVDALGLSGADRTKVFERNVRRVYPRLDARLTAVGK
;
A
#
# COMPACT_ATOMS: atom_id res chain seq x y z
N GLN A 1 -15.03 -16.10 -14.69
CA GLN A 1 -14.44 -16.02 -13.33
C GLN A 1 -15.07 -17.08 -12.44
N LEU A 2 -14.34 -17.65 -11.47
CA LEU A 2 -14.83 -18.72 -10.58
C LEU A 2 -15.48 -18.22 -9.28
N PHE A 3 -14.92 -17.16 -8.67
CA PHE A 3 -15.37 -16.63 -7.38
C PHE A 3 -15.54 -15.10 -7.40
N PRO A 4 -16.41 -14.56 -8.28
CA PRO A 4 -16.53 -13.12 -8.53
C PRO A 4 -17.12 -12.32 -7.35
N GLU A 5 -17.73 -12.96 -6.35
CA GLU A 5 -18.24 -12.25 -5.17
C GLU A 5 -17.20 -12.10 -4.06
N HIS A 6 -16.08 -12.83 -4.15
CA HIS A 6 -15.05 -12.90 -3.12
C HIS A 6 -13.74 -12.25 -3.54
N PHE A 7 -13.47 -12.15 -4.85
CA PHE A 7 -12.20 -11.63 -5.36
C PHE A 7 -12.37 -10.53 -6.42
N ALA A 8 -11.59 -9.48 -6.26
CA ALA A 8 -11.31 -8.47 -7.27
C ALA A 8 -9.81 -8.51 -7.59
N GLY A 9 -9.46 -8.47 -8.87
CA GLY A 9 -8.07 -8.61 -9.32
C GLY A 9 -7.28 -7.32 -9.17
N VAL A 10 -6.01 -7.46 -8.79
CA VAL A 10 -4.95 -6.45 -8.84
C VAL A 10 -3.80 -7.07 -9.63
N CYS A 11 -3.16 -6.31 -10.53
CA CYS A 11 -2.16 -6.88 -11.43
C CYS A 11 -0.74 -6.68 -10.93
N GLN A 12 0.13 -7.65 -11.21
CA GLN A 12 1.57 -7.46 -11.15
C GLN A 12 2.04 -6.92 -12.50
N LEU A 13 2.88 -5.89 -12.49
CA LEU A 13 3.49 -5.36 -13.70
C LEU A 13 4.70 -6.21 -14.14
N PRO A 14 4.98 -6.34 -15.45
CA PRO A 14 6.16 -7.03 -15.98
C PRO A 14 7.42 -6.15 -15.87
N GLN A 15 7.66 -5.55 -14.70
CA GLN A 15 8.83 -4.72 -14.46
C GLN A 15 10.11 -5.56 -14.51
N THR A 16 11.13 -5.03 -15.18
CA THR A 16 12.46 -5.64 -15.31
C THR A 16 13.52 -4.60 -14.96
N PRO A 17 14.64 -4.97 -14.30
CA PRO A 17 15.76 -4.05 -14.11
C PRO A 17 16.20 -3.41 -15.43
N ASP A 18 16.55 -2.13 -15.37
CA ASP A 18 17.07 -1.32 -16.50
C ASP A 18 16.12 -1.17 -17.72
N ALA A 19 14.89 -1.69 -17.64
CA ALA A 19 13.86 -1.47 -18.64
C ALA A 19 13.07 -0.19 -18.35
N PRO A 20 12.60 0.54 -19.37
CA PRO A 20 11.78 1.72 -19.15
C PRO A 20 10.40 1.32 -18.59
N VAL A 21 9.82 2.13 -17.70
CA VAL A 21 8.53 1.81 -17.06
C VAL A 21 7.38 1.71 -18.07
N ASP A 22 7.47 2.44 -19.18
CA ASP A 22 6.45 2.49 -20.23
C ASP A 22 6.20 1.13 -20.89
N SER A 23 7.20 0.24 -20.86
CA SER A 23 7.08 -1.16 -21.29
C SER A 23 6.04 -1.97 -20.51
N THR A 24 5.62 -1.49 -19.33
CA THR A 24 4.62 -2.15 -18.48
C THR A 24 3.18 -1.69 -18.73
N LEU A 25 2.98 -0.58 -19.45
CA LEU A 25 1.66 0.07 -19.58
C LEU A 25 0.67 -0.79 -20.36
N GLY A 26 1.16 -1.56 -21.34
CA GLY A 26 0.32 -2.48 -22.10
C GLY A 26 -0.35 -3.53 -21.19
N GLU A 27 0.37 -4.04 -20.19
CA GLU A 27 -0.20 -5.01 -19.25
C GLU A 27 -1.16 -4.34 -18.27
N LEU A 28 -0.85 -3.13 -17.78
CA LEU A 28 -1.76 -2.38 -16.93
C LEU A 28 -3.11 -2.16 -17.61
N ARG A 29 -3.11 -1.67 -18.86
CA ARG A 29 -4.33 -1.46 -19.65
C ARG A 29 -5.09 -2.76 -19.86
N ARG A 30 -4.43 -3.82 -20.32
CA ARG A 30 -5.05 -5.14 -20.52
C ARG A 30 -5.72 -5.65 -19.24
N CYS A 31 -5.07 -5.52 -18.08
CA CYS A 31 -5.63 -5.94 -16.81
C CYS A 31 -6.86 -5.11 -16.40
N VAL A 32 -6.81 -3.79 -16.52
CA VAL A 32 -7.90 -2.91 -16.06
C VAL A 32 -9.06 -2.89 -17.04
N GLU A 33 -8.79 -2.72 -18.33
CA GLU A 33 -9.78 -2.54 -19.39
C GLU A 33 -10.39 -3.88 -19.82
N ASP A 34 -9.58 -4.91 -20.06
CA ASP A 34 -10.09 -6.20 -20.57
C ASP A 34 -10.47 -7.17 -19.46
N LEU A 35 -9.74 -7.19 -18.34
CA LEU A 35 -9.94 -8.15 -17.25
C LEU A 35 -10.71 -7.60 -16.03
N GLY A 36 -10.96 -6.29 -15.99
CA GLY A 36 -11.70 -5.63 -14.91
C GLY A 36 -10.95 -5.59 -13.58
N PHE A 37 -9.61 -5.52 -13.62
CA PHE A 37 -8.80 -5.34 -12.41
C PHE A 37 -8.98 -3.93 -11.85
N VAL A 38 -8.83 -3.81 -10.54
CA VAL A 38 -9.16 -2.57 -9.79
C VAL A 38 -7.93 -1.80 -9.32
N GLY A 39 -6.73 -2.34 -9.54
CA GLY A 39 -5.46 -1.80 -9.06
C GLY A 39 -4.26 -2.55 -9.63
N LEU A 40 -3.07 -2.12 -9.22
CA LEU A 40 -1.81 -2.79 -9.51
C LEU A 40 -0.91 -2.90 -8.27
N ASN A 41 0.07 -3.80 -8.34
CA ASN A 41 1.24 -3.81 -7.48
C ASN A 41 2.40 -3.17 -8.24
N LEU A 42 2.98 -2.12 -7.66
CA LEU A 42 4.12 -1.38 -8.18
C LEU A 42 5.37 -1.76 -7.39
N ASN A 43 6.34 -2.38 -8.04
CA ASN A 43 7.61 -2.70 -7.42
C ASN A 43 8.56 -1.48 -7.49
N PRO A 44 8.92 -0.85 -6.35
CA PRO A 44 9.84 0.29 -6.35
C PRO A 44 11.30 -0.13 -6.62
N ASP A 45 11.62 -1.42 -6.49
CA ASP A 45 12.96 -1.98 -6.69
C ASP A 45 12.91 -3.29 -7.50
N PRO A 46 12.73 -3.22 -8.84
CA PRO A 46 12.78 -4.42 -9.70
C PRO A 46 14.12 -5.16 -9.64
N SER A 47 15.20 -4.56 -9.11
CA SER A 47 16.51 -5.22 -8.96
C SER A 47 16.52 -6.33 -7.91
N GLY A 48 15.54 -6.34 -6.99
CA GLY A 48 15.41 -7.39 -5.98
C GLY A 48 16.40 -7.25 -4.81
N GLY A 49 16.49 -6.07 -4.20
CA GLY A 49 17.27 -5.86 -2.97
C GLY A 49 18.53 -5.03 -3.14
N TYR A 50 18.76 -4.43 -4.31
CA TYR A 50 19.92 -3.56 -4.55
C TYR A 50 19.55 -2.08 -4.68
N TRP A 51 18.26 -1.73 -4.81
CA TRP A 51 17.81 -0.34 -4.93
C TRP A 51 18.49 0.43 -6.06
N THR A 52 18.68 -0.22 -7.21
CA THR A 52 19.27 0.42 -8.40
C THR A 52 18.26 1.13 -9.29
N SER A 53 16.96 1.04 -8.97
CA SER A 53 15.88 1.76 -9.65
C SER A 53 15.78 3.21 -9.17
N GLN A 54 15.08 4.04 -9.95
CA GLN A 54 14.82 5.44 -9.58
C GLN A 54 13.83 5.54 -8.41
N PRO A 55 13.96 6.56 -7.53
CA PRO A 55 12.98 6.79 -6.46
C PRO A 55 11.59 7.07 -7.04
N LEU A 56 10.53 6.77 -6.29
CA LEU A 56 9.13 6.95 -6.72
C LEU A 56 8.76 8.41 -7.09
N THR A 57 9.61 9.37 -6.78
CA THR A 57 9.41 10.79 -7.10
C THR A 57 10.07 11.21 -8.41
N ASP A 58 10.83 10.32 -9.05
CA ASP A 58 11.54 10.58 -10.30
C ASP A 58 10.60 10.53 -11.52
N GLU A 59 10.92 11.31 -12.55
CA GLU A 59 10.11 11.41 -13.78
C GLU A 59 10.09 10.11 -14.58
N TYR A 60 11.05 9.20 -14.32
CA TYR A 60 11.03 7.83 -14.82
C TYR A 60 9.68 7.15 -14.62
N TRP A 61 8.96 7.41 -13.52
CA TRP A 61 7.69 6.76 -13.20
C TRP A 61 6.45 7.48 -13.77
N PHE A 62 6.59 8.69 -14.31
CA PHE A 62 5.44 9.55 -14.66
C PHE A 62 4.51 8.93 -15.72
N PRO A 63 4.99 8.26 -16.79
CA PRO A 63 4.10 7.60 -17.74
C PRO A 63 3.18 6.56 -17.08
N LEU A 64 3.66 5.88 -16.05
CA LEU A 64 2.86 4.95 -15.27
C LEU A 64 1.83 5.69 -14.41
N TYR A 65 2.22 6.77 -13.72
CA TYR A 65 1.30 7.56 -12.90
C TYR A 65 0.20 8.23 -13.72
N GLU A 66 0.52 8.76 -14.91
CA GLU A 66 -0.45 9.28 -15.86
C GLU A 66 -1.49 8.22 -16.24
N THR A 67 -1.02 7.00 -16.56
CA THR A 67 -1.91 5.88 -16.90
C THR A 67 -2.73 5.42 -15.71
N MET A 68 -2.17 5.40 -14.49
CA MET A 68 -2.92 5.07 -13.27
C MET A 68 -4.04 6.07 -12.99
N VAL A 69 -3.77 7.37 -13.16
CA VAL A 69 -4.77 8.44 -12.99
C VAL A 69 -5.83 8.37 -14.08
N GLU A 70 -5.45 8.13 -15.33
CA GLU A 70 -6.38 7.96 -16.46
C GLU A 70 -7.35 6.79 -16.22
N LEU A 71 -6.81 5.64 -15.76
CA LEU A 71 -7.58 4.42 -15.51
C LEU A 71 -8.34 4.45 -14.16
N ASP A 72 -8.05 5.45 -13.33
CA ASP A 72 -8.55 5.64 -11.97
C ASP A 72 -8.29 4.45 -11.03
N VAL A 73 -7.03 3.98 -11.02
CA VAL A 73 -6.57 2.84 -10.22
C VAL A 73 -5.43 3.20 -9.28
N PRO A 74 -5.44 2.74 -8.02
CA PRO A 74 -4.31 2.90 -7.09
C PRO A 74 -3.23 1.84 -7.34
N ALA A 75 -2.04 2.07 -6.78
CA ALA A 75 -0.99 1.06 -6.70
C ALA A 75 -0.67 0.69 -5.24
N MET A 76 -0.50 -0.60 -4.95
CA MET A 76 0.21 -1.03 -3.75
C MET A 76 1.71 -1.02 -4.03
N VAL A 77 2.50 -0.32 -3.22
CA VAL A 77 3.96 -0.30 -3.33
C VAL A 77 4.50 -1.59 -2.73
N HIS A 78 4.96 -2.51 -3.59
CA HIS A 78 5.25 -3.87 -3.18
C HIS A 78 6.47 -4.42 -3.91
N VAL A 79 7.54 -4.68 -3.17
CA VAL A 79 8.74 -5.36 -3.70
C VAL A 79 8.50 -6.86 -3.89
N SER A 80 9.47 -7.58 -4.46
CA SER A 80 9.40 -9.04 -4.61
C SER A 80 10.47 -9.72 -3.76
N ALA A 81 10.85 -10.94 -4.09
CA ALA A 81 11.97 -11.62 -3.46
C ALA A 81 13.27 -10.80 -3.51
N SER A 82 14.11 -10.97 -2.50
CA SER A 82 15.47 -10.42 -2.46
C SER A 82 16.48 -11.44 -2.96
N CYS A 83 17.35 -11.04 -3.89
CA CYS A 83 18.56 -11.78 -4.25
C CYS A 83 19.81 -11.24 -3.53
N ASN A 84 19.65 -10.23 -2.67
CA ASN A 84 20.70 -9.71 -1.80
C ASN A 84 20.75 -10.52 -0.48
N PRO A 85 21.88 -11.18 -0.15
CA PRO A 85 22.00 -12.04 1.03
C PRO A 85 21.88 -11.30 2.37
N ASN A 86 21.96 -9.97 2.37
CA ASN A 86 21.76 -9.16 3.58
C ASN A 86 20.28 -9.05 3.97
N PHE A 87 19.34 -9.36 3.07
CA PHE A 87 17.92 -9.14 3.30
C PHE A 87 17.11 -10.43 3.15
N HIS A 88 16.47 -10.85 4.23
CA HIS A 88 15.37 -11.80 4.16
C HIS A 88 14.15 -11.14 3.48
N ALA A 89 13.54 -11.80 2.50
CA ALA A 89 12.51 -11.21 1.64
C ALA A 89 11.35 -10.59 2.43
N THR A 90 10.52 -11.42 3.09
CA THR A 90 9.31 -10.94 3.79
C THR A 90 9.60 -10.31 5.15
N GLY A 91 10.72 -10.69 5.78
CA GLY A 91 11.05 -10.29 7.16
C GLY A 91 11.91 -9.03 7.28
N SER A 92 12.47 -8.54 6.17
CA SER A 92 13.29 -7.32 6.17
C SER A 92 13.16 -6.52 4.88
N HIS A 93 13.25 -7.15 3.70
CA HIS A 93 13.24 -6.41 2.43
C HIS A 93 11.91 -5.67 2.22
N TYR A 94 10.78 -6.31 2.54
CA TYR A 94 9.44 -5.71 2.42
C TYR A 94 9.31 -4.48 3.33
N ILE A 95 9.54 -4.66 4.64
CA ILE A 95 9.46 -3.59 5.65
C ILE A 95 10.41 -2.42 5.34
N ASN A 96 11.62 -2.72 4.85
CA ASN A 96 12.59 -1.72 4.44
C ASN A 96 12.07 -0.91 3.23
N ALA A 97 11.42 -1.58 2.28
CA ALA A 97 10.88 -0.94 1.09
C ALA A 97 9.69 -0.04 1.38
N ASP A 98 8.78 -0.49 2.24
CA ASP A 98 7.65 0.34 2.70
C ASP A 98 8.14 1.66 3.31
N THR A 99 9.12 1.52 4.20
CA THR A 99 9.73 2.65 4.92
C THR A 99 10.47 3.58 3.98
N SER A 100 11.23 3.02 3.03
CA SER A 100 12.02 3.79 2.06
C SER A 100 11.11 4.53 1.07
N ALA A 101 10.05 3.88 0.57
CA ALA A 101 9.06 4.49 -0.31
C ALA A 101 8.40 5.70 0.35
N PHE A 102 7.96 5.57 1.61
CA PHE A 102 7.37 6.70 2.32
C PHE A 102 8.34 7.88 2.50
N MET A 103 9.60 7.59 2.86
CA MET A 103 10.62 8.63 2.98
C MET A 103 10.90 9.33 1.65
N GLN A 104 10.93 8.59 0.52
CA GLN A 104 11.08 9.19 -0.81
C GLN A 104 9.95 10.19 -1.10
N LEU A 105 8.70 9.85 -0.76
CA LEU A 105 7.54 10.72 -0.94
C LEU A 105 7.63 12.00 -0.10
N ILE A 106 8.09 11.90 1.16
CA ILE A 106 8.36 13.08 1.99
C ILE A 106 9.44 13.97 1.34
N GLN A 107 10.51 13.38 0.83
CA GLN A 107 11.61 14.14 0.24
C GLN A 107 11.21 14.89 -1.03
N GLY A 108 10.30 14.32 -1.82
CA GLY A 108 9.80 14.92 -3.06
C GLY A 108 8.53 15.74 -2.88
N ASP A 109 7.83 15.93 -4.00
CA ASP A 109 6.55 16.65 -4.10
C ASP A 109 5.67 16.02 -5.18
N LEU A 110 5.57 14.68 -5.17
CA LEU A 110 4.93 13.91 -6.23
C LEU A 110 3.45 14.28 -6.41
N PHE A 111 2.74 14.49 -5.30
CA PHE A 111 1.30 14.69 -5.32
C PHE A 111 0.88 16.10 -5.72
N SER A 112 1.78 17.09 -5.72
CA SER A 112 1.51 18.36 -6.40
C SER A 112 1.36 18.19 -7.91
N LYS A 113 2.12 17.25 -8.50
CA LYS A 113 2.05 16.91 -9.93
C LYS A 113 0.89 15.95 -10.22
N PHE A 114 0.67 14.97 -9.34
CA PHE A 114 -0.38 13.97 -9.49
C PHE A 114 -1.32 13.94 -8.27
N PRO A 115 -2.20 14.95 -8.10
CA PRO A 115 -3.05 15.08 -6.91
C PRO A 115 -4.09 13.95 -6.80
N ALA A 116 -4.41 13.27 -7.91
CA ALA A 116 -5.32 12.13 -7.93
C ALA A 116 -4.63 10.78 -7.71
N LEU A 117 -3.29 10.72 -7.68
CA LEU A 117 -2.55 9.47 -7.51
C LEU A 117 -2.78 8.90 -6.12
N ARG A 118 -2.94 7.58 -6.00
CA ARG A 118 -3.18 6.90 -4.73
C ARG A 118 -2.23 5.72 -4.58
N LEU A 119 -1.50 5.70 -3.47
CA LEU A 119 -0.55 4.65 -3.14
C LEU A 119 -0.94 3.98 -1.83
N VAL A 120 -0.93 2.65 -1.81
CA VAL A 120 -1.05 1.85 -0.59
C VAL A 120 0.34 1.33 -0.24
N ILE A 121 0.83 1.64 0.95
CA ILE A 121 2.06 1.04 1.48
C ILE A 121 1.66 -0.06 2.47
N PRO A 122 1.99 -1.33 2.19
CA PRO A 122 1.53 -2.46 2.98
C PRO A 122 2.26 -2.57 4.33
N HIS A 123 1.95 -3.63 5.08
CA HIS A 123 2.55 -3.98 6.36
C HIS A 123 2.43 -2.84 7.40
N GLY A 124 1.30 -2.14 7.41
CA GLY A 124 1.10 -0.97 8.25
C GLY A 124 2.03 0.21 7.93
N GLY A 125 2.57 0.30 6.71
CA GLY A 125 3.57 1.31 6.34
C GLY A 125 4.99 0.96 6.79
N GLY A 126 5.27 -0.32 7.04
CA GLY A 126 6.57 -0.78 7.55
C GLY A 126 6.91 -0.17 8.90
N ALA A 127 8.03 0.56 8.99
CA ALA A 127 8.45 1.21 10.23
C ALA A 127 7.88 2.65 10.39
N VAL A 128 7.02 3.10 9.48
CA VAL A 128 6.58 4.51 9.42
C VAL A 128 5.76 4.93 10.65
N PRO A 129 4.65 4.28 11.02
CA PRO A 129 3.88 4.69 12.19
C PRO A 129 4.68 4.57 13.48
N TYR A 130 5.52 3.55 13.59
CA TYR A 130 6.40 3.37 14.76
C TYR A 130 7.37 4.54 14.95
N HIS A 131 7.81 5.14 13.86
CA HIS A 131 8.69 6.30 13.86
C HIS A 131 7.99 7.59 13.41
N TRP A 132 6.66 7.70 13.57
CA TRP A 132 5.87 8.81 13.03
C TRP A 132 6.41 10.19 13.41
N GLY A 133 6.78 10.37 14.69
CA GLY A 133 7.37 11.62 15.17
C GLY A 133 8.70 11.99 14.48
N ARG A 134 9.51 10.99 14.10
CA ARG A 134 10.75 11.22 13.33
C ARG A 134 10.42 11.74 11.94
N TYR A 135 9.44 11.16 11.24
CA TYR A 135 9.07 11.60 9.89
C TYR A 135 8.48 13.01 9.89
N ARG A 136 7.64 13.34 10.87
CA ARG A 136 7.15 14.72 11.07
C ARG A 136 8.31 15.71 11.26
N GLY A 137 9.24 15.41 12.16
CA GLY A 137 10.40 16.29 12.38
C GLY A 137 11.36 16.37 11.18
N ILE A 138 11.46 15.31 10.36
CA ILE A 138 12.24 15.36 9.11
C ILE A 138 11.56 16.24 8.08
N ALA A 139 10.22 16.16 7.93
CA ALA A 139 9.47 17.03 7.03
C ALA A 139 9.71 18.52 7.36
N ASP A 140 9.61 18.89 8.64
CA ASP A 140 9.91 20.25 9.13
C ASP A 140 11.34 20.68 8.75
N ARG A 141 12.33 19.81 9.00
CA ARG A 141 13.75 20.09 8.68
C ARG A 141 14.01 20.26 7.19
N LEU A 142 13.25 19.55 6.35
CA LEU A 142 13.33 19.67 4.88
C LEU A 142 12.52 20.85 4.34
N GLY A 143 11.81 21.59 5.20
CA GLY A 143 10.91 22.67 4.78
C GLY A 143 9.70 22.16 3.99
N ARG A 144 9.27 20.92 4.25
CA ARG A 144 8.08 20.31 3.64
C ARG A 144 6.82 20.63 4.46
N PRO A 145 5.63 20.64 3.85
CA PRO A 145 4.38 20.77 4.60
C PRO A 145 4.21 19.61 5.61
N PRO A 146 3.30 19.76 6.59
CA PRO A 146 2.90 18.67 7.47
C PRO A 146 2.53 17.41 6.67
N LEU A 147 2.80 16.22 7.23
CA LEU A 147 2.58 14.96 6.51
C LEU A 147 1.13 14.81 6.01
N ASP A 148 0.16 15.32 6.77
CA ASP A 148 -1.26 15.26 6.44
C ASP A 148 -1.58 15.99 5.12
N ASP A 149 -0.96 17.16 4.94
CA ASP A 149 -1.14 17.99 3.73
C ASP A 149 -0.20 17.58 2.59
N HIS A 150 0.95 16.96 2.92
CA HIS A 150 2.00 16.64 1.95
C HIS A 150 1.90 15.25 1.32
N VAL A 151 1.59 14.24 2.13
CA VAL A 151 1.68 12.81 1.75
C VAL A 151 0.38 12.07 2.02
N MET A 152 -0.26 12.30 3.17
CA MET A 152 -1.39 11.49 3.61
C MET A 152 -2.70 11.83 2.87
N GLY A 153 -2.75 12.89 2.05
CA GLY A 153 -3.84 13.04 1.07
C GLY A 153 -3.89 11.91 0.03
N ASN A 154 -2.77 11.20 -0.18
CA ASN A 154 -2.58 10.27 -1.30
C ASN A 154 -2.03 8.89 -0.88
N VAL A 155 -1.52 8.76 0.35
CA VAL A 155 -0.93 7.52 0.87
C VAL A 155 -1.82 6.86 1.92
N PHE A 156 -1.94 5.54 1.82
CA PHE A 156 -2.75 4.71 2.71
C PHE A 156 -1.91 3.55 3.24
N PHE A 157 -2.21 3.08 4.45
CA PHE A 157 -1.59 1.90 5.04
C PHE A 157 -2.62 0.78 5.22
N ASP A 158 -2.19 -0.46 5.02
CA ASP A 158 -3.01 -1.60 5.37
C ASP A 158 -2.92 -1.95 6.87
N THR A 159 -3.66 -2.96 7.31
CA THR A 159 -3.56 -3.49 8.69
C THR A 159 -2.79 -4.80 8.78
N CYS A 160 -1.85 -5.07 7.87
CA CYS A 160 -1.01 -6.29 7.90
C CYS A 160 0.09 -6.16 8.97
N VAL A 161 -0.35 -6.04 10.23
CA VAL A 161 0.48 -5.91 11.43
C VAL A 161 0.07 -7.02 12.40
N TYR A 162 0.96 -7.98 12.62
CA TYR A 162 0.61 -9.29 13.19
C TYR A 162 0.70 -9.36 14.72
N HIS A 163 0.26 -8.29 15.40
CA HIS A 163 0.00 -8.30 16.84
C HIS A 163 -0.83 -7.09 17.26
N GLU A 164 -1.56 -7.22 18.36
CA GLU A 164 -2.44 -6.16 18.87
C GLU A 164 -1.72 -4.83 19.17
N PRO A 165 -0.56 -4.79 19.87
CA PRO A 165 0.10 -3.51 20.19
C PRO A 165 0.53 -2.71 18.95
N GLY A 166 0.90 -3.39 17.86
CA GLY A 166 1.27 -2.75 16.60
C GLY A 166 0.06 -2.13 15.91
N VAL A 167 -1.07 -2.84 15.90
CA VAL A 167 -2.35 -2.33 15.38
C VAL A 167 -2.84 -1.15 16.21
N GLU A 168 -2.78 -1.22 17.54
CA GLU A 168 -3.09 -0.08 18.43
C GLU A 168 -2.25 1.16 18.09
N LEU A 169 -0.95 0.99 17.87
CA LEU A 169 -0.06 2.09 17.53
C LEU A 169 -0.41 2.71 16.18
N LEU A 170 -0.66 1.89 15.15
CA LEU A 170 -1.07 2.35 13.82
C LEU A 170 -2.28 3.28 13.92
N PHE A 171 -3.34 2.83 14.59
CA PHE A 171 -4.59 3.59 14.78
C PHE A 171 -4.45 4.81 15.70
N ARG A 172 -3.40 4.86 16.52
CA ARG A 172 -3.16 5.99 17.42
C ARG A 172 -2.51 7.18 16.70
N VAL A 173 -1.69 6.93 15.68
CA VAL A 173 -0.84 7.97 15.08
C VAL A 173 -1.17 8.29 13.63
N VAL A 174 -1.90 7.41 12.94
CA VAL A 174 -2.37 7.59 11.57
C VAL A 174 -3.88 7.83 11.58
N ASP A 175 -4.35 8.76 10.77
CA ASP A 175 -5.79 9.01 10.63
C ASP A 175 -6.50 7.75 10.14
N VAL A 176 -7.67 7.45 10.72
CA VAL A 176 -8.49 6.31 10.31
C VAL A 176 -8.86 6.35 8.83
N ASP A 177 -8.96 7.54 8.22
CA ASP A 177 -9.22 7.69 6.79
C ASP A 177 -8.03 7.22 5.92
N ASN A 178 -6.85 7.03 6.50
CA ASN A 178 -5.66 6.50 5.82
C ASN A 178 -5.42 5.01 6.06
N ILE A 179 -6.30 4.32 6.80
CA ILE A 179 -6.13 2.91 7.15
C ILE A 179 -7.14 2.05 6.38
N ILE A 180 -6.64 1.00 5.73
CA ILE A 180 -7.44 0.01 5.00
C ILE A 180 -7.24 -1.36 5.62
N PHE A 181 -8.32 -2.12 5.83
CA PHE A 181 -8.18 -3.49 6.32
C PHE A 181 -7.39 -4.37 5.34
N GLY A 182 -6.41 -5.10 5.86
CA GLY A 182 -5.63 -6.11 5.16
C GLY A 182 -5.10 -7.18 6.13
N SER A 183 -4.90 -8.39 5.62
CA SER A 183 -4.39 -9.51 6.42
C SER A 183 -3.28 -10.33 5.76
N GLU A 184 -3.16 -10.27 4.43
CA GLU A 184 -2.21 -11.10 3.65
C GLU A 184 -2.25 -12.60 4.04
N MET A 185 -3.46 -13.13 4.29
CA MET A 185 -3.62 -14.49 4.83
C MET A 185 -2.95 -15.56 3.96
N TYR A 186 -2.39 -16.59 4.60
CA TYR A 186 -1.58 -17.64 3.96
C TYR A 186 -0.27 -17.14 3.32
N GLY A 187 0.15 -15.92 3.64
CA GLY A 187 1.38 -15.29 3.19
C GLY A 187 2.58 -15.60 4.09
N ALA A 188 3.26 -14.55 4.56
CA ALA A 188 4.54 -14.65 5.24
C ALA A 188 4.51 -15.44 6.56
N VAL A 189 3.44 -15.32 7.36
CA VAL A 189 3.34 -15.92 8.71
C VAL A 189 1.98 -16.59 8.91
N PRO A 190 1.74 -17.77 8.31
CA PRO A 190 0.44 -18.47 8.40
C PRO A 190 0.25 -19.24 9.72
N GLY A 191 1.24 -19.19 10.62
CA GLY A 191 1.24 -19.97 11.86
C GLY A 191 0.32 -19.43 12.94
N VAL A 192 0.09 -20.25 13.96
CA VAL A 192 -0.61 -19.86 15.19
C VAL A 192 0.40 -19.24 16.16
N ASP A 193 0.04 -18.09 16.71
CA ASP A 193 0.74 -17.43 17.79
C ASP A 193 0.51 -18.20 19.11
N PRO A 194 1.58 -18.73 19.75
CA PRO A 194 1.45 -19.50 20.98
C PRO A 194 0.94 -18.67 22.17
N ASP A 195 1.11 -17.35 22.16
CA ASP A 195 0.71 -16.48 23.28
C ASP A 195 -0.78 -16.16 23.25
N THR A 196 -1.40 -16.16 22.07
CA THR A 196 -2.82 -15.83 21.89
C THR A 196 -3.69 -17.02 21.48
N GLY A 197 -3.09 -18.08 20.92
CA GLY A 197 -3.81 -19.25 20.41
C GLY A 197 -4.53 -19.00 19.07
N PHE A 198 -4.29 -17.87 18.41
CA PHE A 198 -4.87 -17.51 17.11
C PHE A 198 -3.79 -17.36 16.04
N HIS A 199 -4.17 -17.34 14.76
CA HIS A 199 -3.22 -17.09 13.68
C HIS A 199 -2.67 -15.66 13.76
N TYR A 200 -1.37 -15.50 13.49
CA TYR A 200 -0.72 -14.18 13.40
C TYR A 200 -1.39 -13.28 12.35
N ASP A 201 -1.80 -13.87 11.22
CA ASP A 201 -2.41 -13.18 10.07
C ASP A 201 -3.95 -13.05 10.17
N ASP A 202 -4.56 -13.40 11.31
CA ASP A 202 -5.99 -13.10 11.60
C ASP A 202 -6.16 -11.66 12.10
N THR A 203 -5.72 -10.70 11.28
CA THR A 203 -5.61 -9.27 11.64
C THR A 203 -6.95 -8.62 11.98
N LYS A 204 -8.07 -9.21 11.54
CA LYS A 204 -9.41 -8.73 11.89
C LYS A 204 -9.62 -8.75 13.41
N ARG A 205 -9.04 -9.72 14.13
CA ARG A 205 -9.14 -9.80 15.60
C ARG A 205 -8.57 -8.56 16.26
N TYR A 206 -7.41 -8.10 15.79
CA TYR A 206 -6.75 -6.92 16.35
C TYR A 206 -7.58 -5.65 16.10
N VAL A 207 -8.13 -5.48 14.90
CA VAL A 207 -8.99 -4.32 14.58
C VAL A 207 -10.29 -4.34 15.39
N ASP A 208 -10.92 -5.51 15.57
CA ASP A 208 -12.13 -5.64 16.39
C ASP A 208 -11.86 -5.36 17.89
N ALA A 209 -10.64 -5.65 18.38
CA ALA A 209 -10.26 -5.42 19.78
C ALA A 209 -10.10 -3.93 20.15
N LEU A 210 -9.85 -3.06 19.17
CA LEU A 210 -9.65 -1.61 19.39
C LEU A 210 -10.88 -0.87 19.92
N GLY A 211 -12.08 -1.46 19.87
CA GLY A 211 -13.30 -0.80 20.31
C GLY A 211 -13.68 0.44 19.48
N LEU A 212 -13.35 0.43 18.18
CA LEU A 212 -13.67 1.54 17.26
C LEU A 212 -15.17 1.85 17.23
N SER A 213 -15.49 3.12 16.95
CA SER A 213 -16.88 3.52 16.68
C SER A 213 -17.43 2.74 15.48
N GLY A 214 -18.76 2.56 15.41
CA GLY A 214 -19.38 1.89 14.26
C GLY A 214 -19.03 2.55 12.92
N ALA A 215 -18.90 3.88 12.91
CA ALA A 215 -18.51 4.63 11.72
C ALA A 215 -17.05 4.35 11.31
N ASP A 216 -16.11 4.40 12.25
CA ASP A 216 -14.68 4.16 11.99
C ASP A 216 -14.42 2.71 11.61
N ARG A 217 -15.11 1.78 12.25
CA ARG A 217 -15.08 0.36 11.89
C ARG A 217 -15.51 0.16 10.43
N THR A 218 -16.58 0.81 9.99
CA THR A 218 -17.03 0.78 8.59
C THR A 218 -16.05 1.48 7.64
N LYS A 219 -15.34 2.52 8.08
CA LYS A 219 -14.27 3.14 7.26
C LYS A 219 -13.16 2.13 6.95
N VAL A 220 -12.60 1.53 7.98
CA VAL A 220 -11.46 0.60 7.87
C VAL A 220 -11.81 -0.64 7.03
N PHE A 221 -12.94 -1.29 7.33
CA PHE A 221 -13.31 -2.54 6.68
C PHE A 221 -13.89 -2.37 5.27
N GLU A 222 -14.35 -1.16 4.89
CA GLU A 222 -15.06 -0.99 3.62
C GLU A 222 -14.87 0.38 2.96
N ARG A 223 -15.23 1.48 3.62
CA ARG A 223 -15.35 2.77 2.90
C ARG A 223 -14.01 3.30 2.39
N ASN A 224 -12.93 3.08 3.15
CA ASN A 224 -11.61 3.52 2.72
C ASN A 224 -11.14 2.76 1.50
N VAL A 225 -11.28 1.42 1.47
CA VAL A 225 -10.90 0.64 0.27
C VAL A 225 -11.77 1.01 -0.94
N ARG A 226 -13.08 1.23 -0.76
CA ARG A 226 -13.97 1.67 -1.85
C ARG A 226 -13.56 3.05 -2.39
N ARG A 227 -13.18 3.99 -1.52
CA ARG A 227 -12.66 5.31 -1.92
C ARG A 227 -11.32 5.23 -2.63
N VAL A 228 -10.42 4.35 -2.18
CA VAL A 228 -9.07 4.23 -2.75
C VAL A 228 -9.07 3.45 -4.07
N TYR A 229 -10.01 2.51 -4.23
CA TYR A 229 -10.23 1.69 -5.42
C TYR A 229 -11.60 2.01 -6.07
N PRO A 230 -11.76 3.13 -6.79
CA PRO A 230 -13.06 3.53 -7.35
C PRO A 230 -13.70 2.51 -8.29
N ARG A 231 -12.88 1.73 -9.03
CA ARG A 231 -13.40 0.65 -9.88
C ARG A 231 -14.00 -0.50 -9.07
N LEU A 232 -13.49 -0.78 -7.86
CA LEU A 232 -14.09 -1.72 -6.93
C LEU A 232 -15.42 -1.17 -6.41
N ASP A 233 -15.46 0.10 -6.03
CA ASP A 233 -16.68 0.77 -5.59
C ASP A 233 -17.79 0.75 -6.64
N ALA A 234 -17.45 1.10 -7.89
CA ALA A 234 -18.39 1.07 -9.01
C ALA A 234 -18.95 -0.35 -9.23
N ARG A 235 -18.09 -1.38 -9.13
CA ARG A 235 -18.49 -2.78 -9.25
C ARG A 235 -19.46 -3.21 -8.14
N LEU A 236 -19.18 -2.83 -6.89
CA LEU A 236 -20.04 -3.16 -5.74
C LEU A 236 -21.38 -2.43 -5.83
N THR A 237 -21.35 -1.13 -6.16
CA THR A 237 -22.54 -0.31 -6.35
C THR A 237 -23.45 -0.88 -7.44
N ALA A 238 -22.88 -1.35 -8.56
CA ALA A 238 -23.63 -1.94 -9.66
C ALA A 238 -24.38 -3.24 -9.27
N VAL A 239 -23.94 -3.94 -8.22
CA VAL A 239 -24.61 -5.13 -7.68
C VAL A 239 -25.42 -4.84 -6.41
N GLY A 240 -25.66 -3.57 -6.10
CA GLY A 240 -26.46 -3.15 -4.95
C GLY A 240 -25.77 -3.32 -3.59
N LYS A 241 -24.43 -3.32 -3.58
CA LYS A 241 -23.59 -3.35 -2.38
C LYS A 241 -22.95 -2.00 -2.10
#